data_AF-B5LPI1-F1
#
_entry.id   AF-B5LPI1-F1
#
_cell.length_a   1.000
_cell.length_b   1.000
_cell.length_c   1.000
_cell.angle_alpha   90.00
_cell.angle_beta   90.00
_cell.angle_gamma   90.00
#
_symmetry.space_group_name_H-M   'P 1'
#
loop_
_entity.id
_entity.type
_entity.pdbx_description
1 polymer ?
#
loop_
_entity_poly.entity_id
_entity_poly.type
_entity_poly.pdbx_seq_one_letter_code
_entity_poly.pdbx_strand_id
1 'polypeptide(L)'
;PYFLNYAKQYTDSPHLVELTEHDGKWQAGKLLRANRLAGYENIENGEWKFLMWDAVGNRPKMPMGSVGFRWGKEKGKWNLLMKDGVDGSAIDPVLTFLGQGDAVVPVALNDFGDGRTITRWVPVRQIKTVSGQTVTVTTVYDLLMAQYGVSRGLAGEYPASYDDESEPYTPAWTEKYTGMSRQVLLRFAREWASTAELTNGKCTVIIGAGINHWYHGNLMYRAAINALMFCGCIGVNGGGLAHYVGQEK
;
A
#
# COMPACT_ATOMS: atom_id res chain seq x y z
N PRO A 1 14.58 9.03 3.30
CA PRO A 1 14.25 9.74 2.03
C PRO A 1 14.03 8.80 0.83
N TYR A 2 14.97 7.87 0.58
CA TYR A 2 14.91 6.95 -0.57
C TYR A 2 13.64 6.06 -0.59
N PHE A 3 13.35 5.33 0.50
CA PHE A 3 12.18 4.43 0.56
C PHE A 3 10.84 5.14 0.34
N LEU A 4 10.66 6.33 0.92
CA LEU A 4 9.43 7.09 0.76
C LEU A 4 9.27 7.64 -0.67
N ASN A 5 10.35 8.10 -1.29
CA ASN A 5 10.31 8.54 -2.69
C ASN A 5 9.99 7.36 -3.63
N TYR A 6 10.59 6.20 -3.36
CA TYR A 6 10.26 4.96 -4.08
C TYR A 6 8.77 4.61 -3.94
N ALA A 7 8.25 4.59 -2.70
CA ALA A 7 6.87 4.25 -2.42
C ALA A 7 5.88 5.21 -3.10
N LYS A 8 6.16 6.53 -3.08
CA LYS A 8 5.35 7.54 -3.76
C LYS A 8 5.28 7.32 -5.27
N GLN A 9 6.38 6.90 -5.91
CA GLN A 9 6.48 6.86 -7.36
C GLN A 9 6.13 5.51 -7.97
N TYR A 10 6.54 4.41 -7.34
CA TYR A 10 6.57 3.09 -7.96
C TYR A 10 5.61 2.07 -7.34
N THR A 11 4.84 2.49 -6.34
CA THR A 11 3.84 1.63 -5.70
C THR A 11 2.46 2.26 -5.75
N ASP A 12 1.44 1.47 -5.41
CA ASP A 12 0.09 1.96 -5.25
C ASP A 12 -0.18 2.62 -3.89
N SER A 13 0.81 2.67 -2.99
CA SER A 13 0.74 3.27 -1.65
C SER A 13 0.00 4.62 -1.55
N PRO A 14 0.21 5.62 -2.44
CA PRO A 14 -0.49 6.90 -2.34
C PRO A 14 -1.89 6.92 -2.99
N HIS A 15 -2.35 5.82 -3.59
CA HIS A 15 -3.69 5.78 -4.18
C HIS A 15 -4.77 5.80 -3.10
N LEU A 16 -5.89 6.41 -3.45
CA LEU A 16 -7.05 6.54 -2.59
C LEU A 16 -7.93 5.30 -2.65
N VAL A 17 -8.21 4.72 -1.49
CA VAL A 17 -9.15 3.60 -1.30
C VAL A 17 -10.41 4.16 -0.68
N GLU A 18 -11.56 3.86 -1.28
CA GLU A 18 -12.85 4.16 -0.68
C GLU A 18 -13.15 3.17 0.44
N LEU A 19 -13.57 3.68 1.58
CA LEU A 19 -14.02 2.87 2.71
C LEU A 19 -15.54 2.76 2.71
N THR A 20 -16.05 1.55 2.90
CA THR A 20 -17.49 1.26 3.05
C THR A 20 -17.80 0.95 4.50
N GLU A 21 -18.83 1.60 5.02
CA GLU A 21 -19.30 1.42 6.39
C GLU A 21 -20.49 0.46 6.40
N HIS A 22 -20.44 -0.52 7.31
CA HIS A 22 -21.52 -1.45 7.59
C HIS A 22 -21.56 -1.71 9.11
N ASP A 23 -22.68 -1.37 9.75
CA ASP A 23 -22.94 -1.58 11.19
C ASP A 23 -21.81 -1.05 12.11
N GLY A 24 -21.33 0.15 11.84
CA GLY A 24 -20.26 0.82 12.58
C GLY A 24 -18.84 0.31 12.26
N LYS A 25 -18.71 -0.65 11.34
CA LYS A 25 -17.42 -1.21 10.91
C LYS A 25 -17.07 -0.73 9.51
N TRP A 26 -15.88 -0.16 9.36
CA TRP A 26 -15.38 0.28 8.06
C TRP A 26 -14.54 -0.82 7.42
N GLN A 27 -14.70 -1.01 6.12
CA GLN A 27 -13.91 -1.97 5.34
C GLN A 27 -13.27 -1.27 4.14
N ALA A 28 -12.06 -1.70 3.79
CA ALA A 28 -11.41 -1.25 2.57
C ALA A 28 -12.17 -1.77 1.35
N GLY A 29 -12.68 -0.84 0.55
CA GLY A 29 -13.40 -1.11 -0.70
C GLY A 29 -12.49 -1.04 -1.91
N LYS A 30 -12.99 -0.39 -2.97
CA LYS A 30 -12.27 -0.23 -4.24
C LYS A 30 -11.40 1.02 -4.20
N LEU A 31 -10.38 1.06 -5.05
CA LEU A 31 -9.68 2.32 -5.34
C LEU A 31 -10.67 3.35 -5.91
N LEU A 32 -10.55 4.60 -5.47
CA LEU A 32 -11.36 5.71 -5.96
C LEU A 32 -11.05 5.93 -7.45
N ARG A 33 -12.08 5.77 -8.27
CA ARG A 33 -11.99 5.90 -9.73
C ARG A 33 -12.06 7.37 -10.15
N ALA A 34 -11.33 7.74 -11.19
CA ALA A 34 -11.20 9.12 -11.63
C ALA A 34 -12.54 9.73 -12.06
N ASN A 35 -13.33 9.00 -12.85
CA ASN A 35 -14.63 9.47 -13.38
C ASN A 35 -15.68 9.79 -12.31
N ARG A 36 -15.41 9.52 -11.04
CA ARG A 36 -16.28 9.93 -9.93
C ARG A 36 -16.12 11.38 -9.53
N LEU A 37 -15.07 12.08 -9.96
CA LEU A 37 -14.81 13.48 -9.61
C LEU A 37 -14.99 14.39 -10.82
N ALA A 38 -15.56 15.59 -10.60
CA ALA A 38 -15.95 16.51 -11.66
C ALA A 38 -14.80 16.88 -12.63
N GLY A 39 -13.57 17.00 -12.12
CA GLY A 39 -12.39 17.29 -12.95
C GLY A 39 -11.99 16.16 -13.93
N TYR A 40 -12.54 14.96 -13.76
CA TYR A 40 -12.20 13.77 -14.54
C TYR A 40 -13.43 12.99 -15.02
N GLU A 41 -14.65 13.52 -14.85
CA GLU A 41 -15.91 12.81 -15.13
C GLU A 41 -15.97 12.22 -16.54
N ASN A 42 -15.56 13.03 -17.52
CA ASN A 42 -15.62 12.69 -18.94
C ASN A 42 -14.31 12.10 -19.48
N ILE A 43 -13.38 11.68 -18.62
CA ILE A 43 -12.12 11.11 -19.08
C ILE A 43 -12.36 9.71 -19.67
N GLU A 44 -11.78 9.45 -20.84
CA GLU A 44 -11.82 8.13 -21.48
C GLU A 44 -11.30 7.06 -20.51
N ASN A 45 -12.01 5.93 -20.40
CA ASN A 45 -11.69 4.82 -19.49
C ASN A 45 -11.48 5.29 -18.04
N GLY A 46 -12.22 6.32 -17.59
CA GLY A 46 -12.03 6.92 -16.27
C GLY A 46 -12.31 5.99 -15.10
N GLU A 47 -13.08 4.92 -15.33
CA GLU A 47 -13.25 3.83 -14.39
C GLU A 47 -11.95 3.00 -14.20
N TRP A 48 -11.03 3.01 -15.16
CA TRP A 48 -9.74 2.32 -15.12
C TRP A 48 -8.56 3.24 -14.80
N LYS A 49 -8.85 4.43 -14.26
CA LYS A 49 -7.87 5.43 -13.82
C LYS A 49 -8.15 5.78 -12.37
N PHE A 50 -7.10 5.87 -11.56
CA PHE A 50 -7.22 6.01 -10.10
C PHE A 50 -6.64 7.34 -9.63
N LEU A 51 -6.94 7.71 -8.39
CA LEU A 51 -6.58 9.01 -7.83
C LEU A 51 -5.57 8.88 -6.69
N MET A 52 -4.69 9.87 -6.59
CA MET A 52 -3.79 10.12 -5.46
C MET A 52 -4.10 11.50 -4.88
N TRP A 53 -3.84 11.73 -3.60
CA TRP A 53 -3.94 13.08 -3.03
C TRP A 53 -2.65 13.87 -3.30
N ASP A 54 -2.77 15.03 -3.94
CA ASP A 54 -1.65 15.93 -4.22
C ASP A 54 -1.43 16.89 -3.05
N ALA A 55 -0.21 16.91 -2.50
CA ALA A 55 0.13 17.77 -1.37
C ALA A 55 0.05 19.26 -1.72
N VAL A 56 0.51 19.64 -2.93
CA VAL A 56 0.59 21.04 -3.37
C VAL A 56 -0.80 21.60 -3.69
N GLY A 57 -1.58 20.88 -4.50
CA GLY A 57 -2.94 21.28 -4.87
C GLY A 57 -3.98 21.02 -3.78
N ASN A 58 -3.62 20.30 -2.71
CA ASN A 58 -4.50 19.81 -1.66
C ASN A 58 -5.82 19.25 -2.19
N ARG A 59 -5.72 18.42 -3.23
CA ARG A 59 -6.87 17.81 -3.92
C ARG A 59 -6.47 16.48 -4.55
N PRO A 60 -7.44 15.62 -4.88
CA PRO A 60 -7.18 14.45 -5.70
C PRO A 60 -6.66 14.84 -7.09
N LYS A 61 -5.64 14.14 -7.56
CA LYS A 61 -5.14 14.18 -8.94
C LYS A 61 -5.08 12.78 -9.54
N MET A 62 -5.19 12.70 -10.86
CA MET A 62 -5.18 11.44 -11.61
C MET A 62 -3.82 11.26 -12.27
N PRO A 63 -2.88 10.51 -11.66
CA PRO A 63 -1.56 10.28 -12.25
C PRO A 63 -1.67 9.55 -13.60
N MET A 64 -0.76 9.88 -14.52
CA MET A 64 -0.45 9.05 -15.68
C MET A 64 -0.10 7.60 -15.24
N GLY A 65 -0.21 6.64 -16.17
CA GLY A 65 0.26 5.26 -15.94
C GLY A 65 -0.80 4.23 -15.50
N SER A 66 -1.97 4.66 -15.02
CA SER A 66 -3.09 3.73 -14.79
C SER A 66 -3.47 2.97 -16.08
N VAL A 67 -3.99 1.73 -15.95
CA VAL A 67 -4.27 0.85 -17.10
C VAL A 67 -5.23 1.46 -18.11
N GLY A 68 -6.14 2.36 -17.70
CA GLY A 68 -7.01 3.09 -18.61
C GLY A 68 -6.27 3.93 -19.67
N PHE A 69 -5.03 4.35 -19.41
CA PHE A 69 -4.18 5.04 -20.41
C PHE A 69 -3.56 4.08 -21.43
N ARG A 70 -3.37 2.80 -21.10
CA ARG A 70 -2.75 1.82 -22.00
C ARG A 70 -3.58 1.62 -23.28
N TRP A 71 -4.89 1.58 -23.10
CA TRP A 71 -5.86 1.28 -24.16
C TRP A 71 -6.63 2.51 -24.65
N GLY A 72 -6.34 3.70 -24.10
CA GLY A 72 -6.93 4.96 -24.56
C GLY A 72 -6.51 5.32 -25.98
N LYS A 73 -7.33 6.15 -26.63
CA LYS A 73 -7.02 6.70 -27.96
C LYS A 73 -5.78 7.58 -27.93
N GLU A 74 -5.67 8.43 -26.90
CA GLU A 74 -4.51 9.27 -26.68
C GLU A 74 -3.32 8.44 -26.18
N LYS A 75 -2.20 8.49 -26.92
CA LYS A 75 -0.98 7.72 -26.61
C LYS A 75 0.02 8.54 -25.80
N GLY A 76 1.01 7.85 -25.22
CA GLY A 76 2.11 8.48 -24.49
C GLY A 76 1.86 8.73 -23.00
N LYS A 77 0.63 8.53 -22.50
CA LYS A 77 0.26 8.74 -21.08
C LYS A 77 0.32 7.47 -20.21
N TRP A 78 0.65 6.31 -20.78
CA TRP A 78 0.89 5.08 -20.03
C TRP A 78 2.36 4.97 -19.64
N ASN A 79 2.75 5.75 -18.62
CA ASN A 79 4.11 5.86 -18.10
C ASN A 79 4.07 6.18 -16.59
N LEU A 80 5.21 6.18 -15.91
CA LEU A 80 5.32 6.44 -14.46
C LEU A 80 5.78 7.86 -14.11
N LEU A 81 5.56 8.84 -14.99
CA LEU A 81 5.79 10.24 -14.67
C LEU A 81 4.70 10.71 -13.69
N MET A 82 5.11 11.33 -12.57
CA MET A 82 4.19 11.91 -11.59
C MET A 82 3.61 13.23 -12.10
N LYS A 83 2.76 13.11 -13.11
CA LYS A 83 2.02 14.19 -13.76
C LYS A 83 0.55 13.83 -13.86
N ASP A 84 -0.31 14.83 -13.75
CA ASP A 84 -1.73 14.67 -13.97
C ASP A 84 -2.01 14.32 -15.43
N GLY A 85 -2.89 13.33 -15.65
CA GLY A 85 -3.23 12.83 -16.98
C GLY A 85 -4.04 13.79 -17.84
N VAL A 86 -4.60 14.86 -17.28
CA VAL A 86 -5.36 15.90 -18.00
C VAL A 86 -4.49 17.11 -18.29
N ASP A 87 -3.98 17.76 -17.25
CA ASP A 87 -3.30 19.06 -17.38
C ASP A 87 -1.76 18.98 -17.41
N GLY A 88 -1.20 17.79 -17.17
CA GLY A 88 0.26 17.57 -17.16
C GLY A 88 0.99 18.22 -15.99
N SER A 89 0.28 18.82 -15.03
CA SER A 89 0.85 19.40 -13.82
C SER A 89 1.53 18.33 -12.98
N ALA A 90 2.58 18.70 -12.25
CA ALA A 90 3.25 17.78 -11.34
C ALA A 90 2.30 17.32 -10.22
N ILE A 91 2.52 16.10 -9.74
CA ILE A 91 1.86 15.52 -8.56
C ILE A 91 2.94 15.27 -7.51
N ASP A 92 2.73 15.77 -6.29
CA ASP A 92 3.45 15.34 -5.09
C ASP A 92 2.50 14.46 -4.26
N PRO A 93 2.57 13.13 -4.42
CA PRO A 93 1.61 12.23 -3.78
C PRO A 93 1.78 12.22 -2.25
N VAL A 94 0.67 12.34 -1.54
CA VAL A 94 0.61 12.09 -0.10
C VAL A 94 0.53 10.59 0.16
N LEU A 95 1.42 10.08 1.04
CA LEU A 95 1.34 8.70 1.50
C LEU A 95 0.35 8.53 2.66
N THR A 96 0.21 9.49 3.56
CA THR A 96 -0.58 9.30 4.78
C THR A 96 -1.45 10.50 5.07
N PHE A 97 -2.70 10.29 5.49
CA PHE A 97 -3.56 11.36 5.99
C PHE A 97 -3.37 11.65 7.48
N LEU A 98 -2.51 10.92 8.19
CA LEU A 98 -2.19 11.22 9.57
C LEU A 98 -1.73 12.68 9.75
N GLY A 99 -2.38 13.41 10.66
CA GLY A 99 -2.09 14.83 10.93
C GLY A 99 -2.65 15.83 9.90
N GLN A 100 -3.30 15.36 8.83
CA GLN A 100 -3.88 16.22 7.79
C GLN A 100 -5.25 15.77 7.26
N GLY A 101 -5.75 14.62 7.71
CA GLY A 101 -7.07 14.09 7.37
C GLY A 101 -8.21 14.83 8.09
N ASP A 102 -9.43 14.55 7.65
CA ASP A 102 -10.64 15.18 8.16
C ASP A 102 -11.17 14.47 9.41
N ALA A 103 -10.90 13.16 9.52
CA ALA A 103 -11.29 12.32 10.65
C ALA A 103 -10.39 11.06 10.74
N VAL A 104 -10.67 10.23 11.74
CA VAL A 104 -10.16 8.85 11.85
C VAL A 104 -11.35 7.90 11.96
N VAL A 105 -11.27 6.71 11.36
CA VAL A 105 -12.35 5.71 11.40
C VAL A 105 -11.85 4.31 11.75
N PRO A 106 -12.65 3.48 12.45
CA PRO A 106 -12.28 2.12 12.82
C PRO A 106 -12.41 1.15 11.63
N VAL A 107 -11.28 0.73 11.06
CA VAL A 107 -11.25 -0.25 9.97
C VAL A 107 -11.12 -1.67 10.50
N ALA A 108 -12.03 -2.54 10.06
CA ALA A 108 -12.02 -3.96 10.33
C ALA A 108 -11.04 -4.68 9.39
N LEU A 109 -10.15 -5.49 9.97
CA LEU A 109 -9.16 -6.29 9.27
C LEU A 109 -9.27 -7.75 9.72
N ASN A 110 -9.08 -8.68 8.79
CA ASN A 110 -9.15 -10.10 9.11
C ASN A 110 -7.81 -10.60 9.66
N ASP A 111 -7.86 -11.19 10.84
CA ASP A 111 -6.78 -11.99 11.41
C ASP A 111 -7.12 -13.47 11.24
N PHE A 112 -6.56 -14.06 10.20
CA PHE A 112 -6.74 -15.49 9.92
C PHE A 112 -5.90 -16.40 10.82
N GLY A 113 -4.93 -15.86 11.57
CA GLY A 113 -4.13 -16.63 12.52
C GLY A 113 -4.97 -17.09 13.71
N ASP A 114 -5.73 -16.16 14.29
CA ASP A 114 -6.64 -16.44 15.40
C ASP A 114 -8.12 -16.53 14.98
N GLY A 115 -8.42 -16.46 13.67
CA GLY A 115 -9.78 -16.59 13.13
C GLY A 115 -10.74 -15.47 13.55
N ARG A 116 -10.21 -14.26 13.78
CA ARG A 116 -10.95 -13.10 14.32
C ARG A 116 -10.90 -11.89 13.39
N THR A 117 -11.71 -10.88 13.70
CA THR A 117 -11.61 -9.55 13.08
C THR A 117 -11.01 -8.59 14.10
N ILE A 118 -9.94 -7.91 13.71
CA ILE A 118 -9.33 -6.83 14.50
C ILE A 118 -9.75 -5.47 13.95
N THR A 119 -9.79 -4.46 14.81
CA THR A 119 -10.19 -3.11 14.47
C THR A 119 -9.06 -2.13 14.73
N ARG A 120 -8.59 -1.45 13.68
CA ARG A 120 -7.52 -0.44 13.75
C ARG A 120 -7.98 0.86 13.11
N TRP A 121 -7.78 1.98 13.82
CA TRP A 121 -8.24 3.27 13.32
C TRP A 121 -7.29 3.82 12.27
N VAL A 122 -7.82 4.36 11.17
CA VAL A 122 -7.03 4.97 10.09
C VAL A 122 -7.49 6.41 9.82
N PRO A 123 -6.59 7.32 9.44
CA PRO A 123 -6.95 8.67 9.06
C PRO A 123 -7.61 8.69 7.69
N VAL A 124 -8.65 9.50 7.54
CA VAL A 124 -9.46 9.56 6.32
C VAL A 124 -9.68 10.98 5.84
N ARG A 125 -10.09 11.10 4.58
CA ARG A 125 -10.67 12.32 4.01
C ARG A 125 -12.06 12.05 3.43
N GLN A 126 -12.87 13.10 3.36
CA GLN A 126 -14.18 13.06 2.73
C GLN A 126 -14.15 13.81 1.39
N ILE A 127 -14.68 13.18 0.34
CA ILE A 127 -14.67 13.74 -1.02
C ILE A 127 -16.09 13.68 -1.59
N LYS A 128 -16.57 14.82 -2.11
CA LYS A 128 -17.84 14.87 -2.83
C LYS A 128 -17.65 14.39 -4.28
N THR A 129 -18.46 13.42 -4.70
CA THR A 129 -18.46 12.87 -6.07
C THR A 129 -19.45 13.60 -6.97
N VAL A 130 -19.34 13.38 -8.29
CA VAL A 130 -20.26 13.96 -9.30
C VAL A 130 -21.72 13.58 -9.09
N SER A 131 -21.99 12.41 -8.50
CA SER A 131 -23.33 11.99 -8.09
C SER A 131 -23.92 12.77 -6.91
N GLY A 132 -23.14 13.66 -6.30
CA GLY A 132 -23.52 14.39 -5.08
C GLY A 132 -23.27 13.64 -3.77
N GLN A 133 -22.89 12.35 -3.83
CA GLN A 133 -22.51 11.55 -2.67
C GLN A 133 -21.17 12.02 -2.08
N THR A 134 -21.04 11.99 -0.76
CA THR A 134 -19.74 12.09 -0.08
C THR A 134 -19.19 10.70 0.16
N VAL A 135 -17.99 10.42 -0.34
CA VAL A 135 -17.24 9.18 -0.07
C VAL A 135 -16.14 9.44 0.95
N THR A 136 -15.89 8.46 1.81
CA THR A 136 -14.76 8.48 2.76
C THR A 136 -13.62 7.69 2.16
N VAL A 137 -12.42 8.27 2.13
CA VAL A 137 -11.22 7.65 1.55
C VAL A 137 -10.05 7.67 2.51
N THR A 138 -9.17 6.68 2.38
CA THR A 138 -7.85 6.62 2.99
C THR A 138 -6.81 6.32 1.90
N THR A 139 -5.52 6.38 2.20
CA THR A 139 -4.49 5.87 1.27
C THR A 139 -4.28 4.37 1.45
N VAL A 140 -3.76 3.68 0.42
CA VAL A 140 -3.28 2.30 0.53
C VAL A 140 -2.21 2.18 1.61
N TYR A 141 -1.32 3.16 1.72
CA TYR A 141 -0.27 3.19 2.74
C TYR A 141 -0.83 3.23 4.17
N ASP A 142 -1.86 4.03 4.44
CA ASP A 142 -2.53 4.07 5.75
C ASP A 142 -3.15 2.72 6.11
N LEU A 143 -3.73 2.03 5.13
CA LEU A 143 -4.25 0.67 5.30
C LEU A 143 -3.13 -0.36 5.49
N LEU A 144 -1.99 -0.22 4.80
CA LEU A 144 -0.83 -1.09 5.01
C LEU A 144 -0.27 -0.94 6.43
N MET A 145 -0.14 0.30 6.93
CA MET A 145 0.29 0.54 8.32
C MET A 145 -0.69 -0.06 9.33
N ALA A 146 -2.00 0.03 9.07
CA ALA A 146 -3.00 -0.65 9.87
C ALA A 146 -2.89 -2.17 9.78
N GLN A 147 -2.77 -2.75 8.58
CA GLN A 147 -2.63 -4.20 8.37
C GLN A 147 -1.42 -4.76 9.12
N TYR A 148 -0.26 -4.11 9.01
CA TYR A 148 0.98 -4.56 9.66
C TYR A 148 1.10 -4.16 11.14
N GLY A 149 0.10 -3.48 11.71
CA GLY A 149 0.11 -3.11 13.13
C GLY A 149 1.14 -2.05 13.48
N VAL A 150 1.53 -1.20 12.53
CA VAL A 150 2.45 -0.09 12.79
C VAL A 150 1.67 1.01 13.52
N SER A 151 1.84 1.08 14.85
CA SER A 151 1.22 2.12 15.66
C SER A 151 1.74 3.51 15.27
N ARG A 152 0.81 4.45 15.11
CA ARG A 152 1.10 5.85 14.75
C ARG A 152 0.36 6.84 15.66
N GLY A 153 0.06 6.42 16.88
CA GLY A 153 -0.74 7.20 17.85
C GLY A 153 -2.25 7.16 17.58
N LEU A 154 -2.72 6.15 16.85
CA LEU A 154 -4.13 5.94 16.52
C LEU A 154 -4.74 4.88 17.45
N ALA A 155 -6.05 4.94 17.67
CA ALA A 155 -6.76 4.01 18.51
C ALA A 155 -6.97 2.64 17.84
N GLY A 156 -7.46 1.67 18.62
CA GLY A 156 -7.73 0.31 18.16
C GLY A 156 -6.64 -0.67 18.57
N GLU A 157 -6.72 -1.88 18.01
CA GLU A 157 -5.90 -3.04 18.35
C GLU A 157 -4.51 -2.95 17.69
N TYR A 158 -3.76 -1.88 17.98
CA TYR A 158 -2.35 -1.78 17.59
C TYR A 158 -1.46 -2.45 18.64
N PRO A 159 -0.41 -3.19 18.24
CA PRO A 159 0.52 -3.81 19.18
C PRO A 159 1.22 -2.76 20.04
N ALA A 160 1.39 -3.08 21.33
CA ALA A 160 2.08 -2.19 22.26
C ALA A 160 3.59 -2.13 22.00
N SER A 161 4.17 -3.21 21.49
CA SER A 161 5.60 -3.33 21.18
C SER A 161 5.87 -4.49 20.22
N TYR A 162 7.14 -4.71 19.87
CA TYR A 162 7.56 -5.92 19.14
C TYR A 162 7.39 -7.22 19.94
N ASP A 163 7.23 -7.12 21.27
CA ASP A 163 7.07 -8.24 22.18
C ASP A 163 5.61 -8.64 22.41
N ASP A 164 4.67 -7.88 21.86
CA ASP A 164 3.24 -8.14 21.96
C ASP A 164 2.84 -9.31 21.05
N GLU A 165 2.52 -10.46 21.64
CA GLU A 165 2.11 -11.66 20.91
C GLU A 165 0.61 -11.71 20.56
N SER A 166 -0.19 -10.80 21.14
CA SER A 166 -1.66 -10.82 21.01
C SER A 166 -2.14 -10.21 19.69
N GLU A 167 -1.28 -9.42 19.06
CA GLU A 167 -1.58 -8.68 17.84
C GLU A 167 -0.79 -9.22 16.63
N PRO A 168 -1.44 -9.38 15.45
CA PRO A 168 -0.81 -10.02 14.32
C PRO A 168 0.36 -9.20 13.75
N TYR A 169 1.31 -9.93 13.18
CA TYR A 169 2.50 -9.45 12.47
C TYR A 169 3.59 -8.75 13.31
N THR A 170 3.53 -8.86 14.64
CA THR A 170 4.69 -8.52 15.48
C THR A 170 5.76 -9.63 15.41
N PRO A 171 7.01 -9.33 15.80
CA PRO A 171 8.02 -10.36 15.99
C PRO A 171 7.65 -11.46 17.00
N ALA A 172 7.02 -11.10 18.12
CA ALA A 172 6.54 -12.07 19.10
C ALA A 172 5.42 -12.98 18.56
N TRP A 173 4.45 -12.39 17.85
CA TRP A 173 3.41 -13.15 17.17
C TRP A 173 4.00 -14.10 16.13
N THR A 174 4.98 -13.62 15.35
CA THR A 174 5.66 -14.46 14.34
C THR A 174 6.41 -15.63 14.98
N GLU A 175 7.06 -15.42 16.12
CA GLU A 175 7.78 -16.44 16.88
C GLU A 175 6.82 -17.58 17.33
N LYS A 176 5.62 -17.23 17.83
CA LYS A 176 4.57 -18.21 18.20
C LYS A 176 4.21 -19.14 17.03
N TYR A 177 4.10 -18.61 15.81
CA TYR A 177 3.63 -19.37 14.64
C TYR A 177 4.75 -20.08 13.86
N THR A 178 5.97 -19.55 13.90
CA THR A 178 7.08 -20.06 13.07
C THR A 178 8.16 -20.77 13.86
N GLY A 179 8.22 -20.57 15.17
CA GLY A 179 9.33 -20.99 16.03
C GLY A 179 10.63 -20.22 15.82
N MET A 180 10.67 -19.26 14.88
CA MET A 180 11.85 -18.42 14.65
C MET A 180 11.93 -17.34 15.73
N SER A 181 13.09 -17.21 16.38
CA SER A 181 13.28 -16.23 17.43
C SER A 181 12.99 -14.80 16.96
N ARG A 182 12.19 -14.05 17.72
CA ARG A 182 11.87 -12.63 17.52
C ARG A 182 13.13 -11.77 17.45
N GLN A 183 14.18 -12.15 18.20
CA GLN A 183 15.46 -11.44 18.20
C GLN A 183 16.20 -11.60 16.87
N VAL A 184 16.17 -12.82 16.29
CA VAL A 184 16.74 -13.09 14.97
C VAL A 184 15.96 -12.35 13.89
N LEU A 185 14.63 -12.38 13.96
CA LEU A 185 13.75 -11.67 13.01
C LEU A 185 14.01 -10.16 13.04
N LEU A 186 14.05 -9.55 14.23
CA LEU A 186 14.32 -8.12 14.39
C LEU A 186 15.69 -7.73 13.86
N ARG A 187 16.72 -8.52 14.18
CA ARG A 187 18.08 -8.28 13.70
C ARG A 187 18.13 -8.33 12.17
N PHE A 188 17.58 -9.39 11.57
CA PHE A 188 17.58 -9.57 10.12
C PHE A 188 16.82 -8.44 9.41
N ALA A 189 15.63 -8.07 9.90
CA ALA A 189 14.84 -6.99 9.31
C ALA A 189 15.57 -5.63 9.36
N ARG A 190 16.30 -5.35 10.45
CA ARG A 190 17.10 -4.12 10.58
C ARG A 190 18.32 -4.15 9.65
N GLU A 191 19.09 -5.23 9.64
CA GLU A 191 20.25 -5.39 8.76
C GLU A 191 19.84 -5.30 7.27
N TRP A 192 18.69 -5.88 6.92
CA TRP A 192 18.08 -5.78 5.60
C TRP A 192 17.76 -4.33 5.23
N ALA A 193 17.00 -3.62 6.08
CA ALA A 193 16.63 -2.23 5.83
C ALA A 193 17.85 -1.31 5.75
N SER A 194 18.83 -1.48 6.64
CA SER A 194 20.09 -0.73 6.59
C SER A 194 20.87 -1.00 5.30
N THR A 195 20.96 -2.26 4.86
CA THR A 195 21.61 -2.59 3.59
C THR A 195 20.90 -1.93 2.41
N ALA A 196 19.58 -2.01 2.36
CA ALA A 196 18.79 -1.38 1.30
C ALA A 196 18.92 0.15 1.31
N GLU A 197 18.97 0.78 2.47
CA GLU A 197 19.16 2.22 2.59
C GLU A 197 20.55 2.64 2.08
N LEU A 198 21.61 1.97 2.55
CA LEU A 198 23.00 2.30 2.19
C LEU A 198 23.30 2.07 0.71
N THR A 199 22.59 1.14 0.07
CA THR A 199 22.86 0.72 -1.31
C THR A 199 21.84 1.24 -2.32
N ASN A 200 20.82 1.98 -1.87
CA ASN A 200 19.64 2.34 -2.65
C ASN A 200 18.97 1.10 -3.28
N GLY A 201 18.60 0.14 -2.45
CA GLY A 201 17.72 -0.96 -2.80
C GLY A 201 18.40 -2.28 -3.19
N LYS A 202 19.69 -2.49 -2.92
CA LYS A 202 20.41 -3.72 -3.33
C LYS A 202 20.21 -4.88 -2.33
N CYS A 203 18.96 -5.20 -2.03
CA CYS A 203 18.59 -6.41 -1.30
C CYS A 203 17.73 -7.29 -2.20
N THR A 204 18.07 -8.58 -2.27
CA THR A 204 17.41 -9.54 -3.15
C THR A 204 16.80 -10.66 -2.31
N VAL A 205 15.56 -11.03 -2.61
CA VAL A 205 14.96 -12.28 -2.11
C VAL A 205 14.94 -13.29 -3.26
N ILE A 206 15.63 -14.40 -3.07
CA ILE A 206 15.60 -15.54 -4.00
C ILE A 206 14.55 -16.54 -3.50
N ILE A 207 13.55 -16.83 -4.32
CA ILE A 207 12.44 -17.72 -3.95
C ILE A 207 12.20 -18.78 -5.02
N GLY A 208 11.63 -19.91 -4.61
CA GLY A 208 11.28 -21.00 -5.54
C GLY A 208 10.08 -21.83 -5.08
N ALA A 209 10.03 -23.08 -5.53
CA ALA A 209 8.90 -23.99 -5.29
C ALA A 209 8.58 -24.21 -3.80
N GLY A 210 9.57 -24.13 -2.91
CA GLY A 210 9.39 -24.31 -1.46
C GLY A 210 8.40 -23.34 -0.81
N ILE A 211 8.17 -22.16 -1.41
CA ILE A 211 7.09 -21.25 -1.01
C ILE A 211 5.96 -21.19 -2.05
N ASN A 212 6.23 -21.45 -3.33
CA ASN A 212 5.22 -21.32 -4.40
C ASN A 212 4.19 -22.44 -4.43
N HIS A 213 4.58 -23.65 -4.00
CA HIS A 213 3.72 -24.84 -4.13
C HIS A 213 2.77 -25.05 -2.95
N TRP A 214 2.60 -24.03 -2.11
CA TRP A 214 1.59 -24.03 -1.07
C TRP A 214 0.29 -23.43 -1.58
N TYR A 215 -0.85 -23.88 -1.03
CA TYR A 215 -2.16 -23.32 -1.34
C TYR A 215 -2.21 -21.79 -1.17
N HIS A 216 -1.54 -21.26 -0.14
CA HIS A 216 -1.38 -19.83 0.11
C HIS A 216 -0.02 -19.26 -0.33
N GLY A 217 0.58 -19.82 -1.38
CA GLY A 217 1.84 -19.33 -1.95
C GLY A 217 1.78 -17.86 -2.33
N ASN A 218 0.62 -17.38 -2.80
CA ASN A 218 0.38 -15.96 -3.07
C ASN A 218 0.65 -15.03 -1.86
N LEU A 219 0.29 -15.44 -0.63
CA LEU A 219 0.53 -14.64 0.57
C LEU A 219 2.02 -14.58 0.91
N MET A 220 2.73 -15.70 0.78
CA MET A 220 4.19 -15.75 0.99
C MET A 220 4.96 -14.92 -0.04
N TYR A 221 4.55 -14.94 -1.30
CA TYR A 221 5.11 -14.08 -2.34
C TYR A 221 4.89 -12.61 -2.01
N ARG A 222 3.66 -12.23 -1.65
CA ARG A 222 3.32 -10.85 -1.30
C ARG A 222 4.09 -10.37 -0.07
N ALA A 223 4.37 -11.23 0.91
CA ALA A 223 5.20 -10.86 2.07
C ALA A 223 6.62 -10.47 1.64
N ALA A 224 7.28 -11.28 0.79
CA ALA A 224 8.60 -10.96 0.25
C ALA A 224 8.58 -9.71 -0.65
N ILE A 225 7.58 -9.60 -1.52
CA ILE A 225 7.40 -8.44 -2.41
C ILE A 225 7.18 -7.16 -1.60
N ASN A 226 6.38 -7.19 -0.54
CA ASN A 226 6.16 -6.04 0.34
C ASN A 226 7.47 -5.61 1.03
N ALA A 227 8.24 -6.55 1.58
CA ALA A 227 9.54 -6.22 2.19
C ALA A 227 10.50 -5.55 1.18
N LEU A 228 10.53 -6.04 -0.06
CA LEU A 228 11.30 -5.46 -1.16
C LEU A 228 10.77 -4.07 -1.56
N MET A 229 9.46 -3.87 -1.67
CA MET A 229 8.86 -2.58 -2.02
C MET A 229 9.06 -1.54 -0.91
N PHE A 230 8.93 -1.92 0.37
CA PHE A 230 9.19 -1.04 1.51
C PHE A 230 10.63 -0.55 1.54
N CYS A 231 11.56 -1.35 1.03
CA CYS A 231 12.98 -1.04 0.95
C CYS A 231 13.44 -0.55 -0.43
N GLY A 232 12.52 -0.31 -1.36
CA GLY A 232 12.82 0.20 -2.70
C GLY A 232 13.61 -0.74 -3.62
N CYS A 233 13.62 -2.04 -3.35
CA CYS A 233 14.56 -2.96 -3.99
C CYS A 233 14.17 -3.40 -5.41
N ILE A 234 12.87 -3.36 -5.77
CA ILE A 234 12.40 -3.89 -7.06
C ILE A 234 12.79 -2.91 -8.18
N GLY A 235 13.48 -3.44 -9.21
CA GLY A 235 13.94 -2.67 -10.37
C GLY A 235 15.38 -2.14 -10.23
N VAL A 236 16.10 -2.53 -9.18
CA VAL A 236 17.49 -2.11 -8.93
C VAL A 236 18.45 -3.27 -9.23
N ASN A 237 19.57 -3.00 -9.92
CA ASN A 237 20.62 -4.01 -10.10
C ASN A 237 21.20 -4.43 -8.74
N GLY A 238 21.10 -5.73 -8.42
CA GLY A 238 21.47 -6.28 -7.11
C GLY A 238 20.32 -6.29 -6.10
N GLY A 239 19.12 -5.84 -6.48
CA GLY A 239 17.92 -5.85 -5.68
C GLY A 239 16.72 -6.50 -6.38
N GLY A 240 15.71 -6.86 -5.60
CA GLY A 240 14.40 -7.28 -6.11
C GLY A 240 14.03 -8.72 -5.78
N LEU A 241 12.99 -9.20 -6.46
CA LEU A 241 12.50 -10.57 -6.32
C LEU A 241 13.09 -11.44 -7.42
N ALA A 242 13.85 -12.46 -7.04
CA ALA A 242 14.43 -13.42 -7.95
C ALA A 242 13.71 -14.76 -7.79
N HIS A 243 12.65 -14.94 -8.58
CA HIS A 243 11.85 -16.16 -8.61
C HIS A 243 12.44 -17.19 -9.58
N TYR A 244 12.69 -18.41 -9.08
CA TYR A 244 13.20 -19.52 -9.88
C TYR A 244 12.39 -20.81 -9.64
N VAL A 245 11.80 -21.34 -10.70
CA VAL A 245 11.09 -22.64 -10.71
C VAL A 245 11.55 -23.49 -11.89
N GLY A 246 10.77 -23.56 -12.98
CA GLY A 246 11.13 -24.22 -14.22
C GLY A 246 11.74 -23.26 -15.24
N GLN A 247 12.04 -23.79 -16.42
CA GLN A 247 12.63 -23.05 -17.53
C GLN A 247 11.52 -22.38 -18.38
N GLU A 248 11.04 -21.22 -17.92
CA GLU A 248 9.92 -20.48 -18.55
C GLU A 248 10.35 -19.40 -19.54
N LYS A 249 11.61 -18.96 -19.48
CA LYS A 249 12.14 -17.82 -20.21
C LYS A 249 13.13 -18.20 -21.31
#